data_AF-A0A932EDC3-F1
#
_entry.id   AF-A0A932EDC3-F1
#
_cell.length_a   1.000
_cell.length_b   1.000
_cell.length_c   1.000
_cell.angle_alpha   90.00
_cell.angle_beta   90.00
_cell.angle_gamma   90.00
#
_symmetry.space_group_name_H-M   'P 1'
#
loop_
_entity.id
_entity.type
_entity.pdbx_description
1 polymer ?
#
loop_
_entity_poly.entity_id
_entity_poly.type
_entity_poly.pdbx_seq_one_letter_code
_entity_poly.pdbx_strand_id
1 'polypeptide(L)'
;MAIQQRSEFASALNQVCSERGIEPEVVIDSIKQAVLAAYRKDYEEPEGIDVEVNADSGEVTLKKGKKLVTPPGFGRIAAQTAKQVILQRIREAEKDAVMSEYSGKVGTIVSGIVQRISGPIITVNLGKAEGIMPPSEQARGEKYFVNQRLKLFVVGIKEGTHGEEIIVSRSANGLLESLFRQEVPEMASGAVEVKAMAREAGSRSKIAVWSGQLGVDPVGSCVGQKGVRVQAVINELGSEKIDVIAYQEDPAEFIKAALSPAKDLQVKIEEDQKTAEVTAPDDQLSLAIGKEGQNVRLAAKLTGYRIDIRGKTGTPKEVEAKEKAAQEEAKKALGVTEESKEPEEPKEEGTTEASSATGDRAQTADDQNQPVPEPPADDPSRQVVDEADKRPLIADTDISDSSKSSDQSEPGDDK
;
A
#
# COMPACT_ATOMS: atom_id res chain seq x y z
N MET A 1 46.72 26.16 -33.30
CA MET A 1 45.77 25.93 -32.19
C MET A 1 46.14 24.59 -31.57
N ALA A 2 46.69 24.60 -30.36
CA ALA A 2 47.06 23.37 -29.66
C ALA A 2 45.77 22.65 -29.25
N ILE A 3 45.64 21.38 -29.66
CA ILE A 3 44.60 20.48 -29.17
C ILE A 3 44.97 20.20 -27.72
N GLN A 4 44.34 20.93 -26.80
CA GLN A 4 44.48 20.69 -25.38
C GLN A 4 43.82 19.33 -25.11
N GLN A 5 44.66 18.30 -24.89
CA GLN A 5 44.19 17.00 -24.45
C GLN A 5 43.33 17.24 -23.20
N ARG A 6 42.03 17.00 -23.31
CA ARG A 6 41.13 17.03 -22.15
C ARG A 6 41.72 16.07 -21.13
N SER A 7 41.96 16.56 -19.92
CA SER A 7 42.51 15.73 -18.84
C SER A 7 41.57 14.54 -18.59
N GLU A 8 42.13 13.43 -18.09
CA GLU A 8 41.38 12.22 -17.75
C GLU A 8 40.19 12.53 -16.82
N PHE A 9 40.36 13.49 -15.90
CA PHE A 9 39.31 13.95 -15.00
C PHE A 9 38.14 14.59 -15.76
N ALA A 10 38.43 15.56 -16.62
CA ALA A 10 37.41 16.25 -17.40
C ALA A 10 36.68 15.30 -18.35
N SER A 11 37.40 14.37 -18.98
CA SER A 11 36.77 13.38 -19.85
C SER A 11 35.86 12.43 -19.06
N ALA A 12 36.31 11.94 -17.90
CA ALA A 12 35.53 11.06 -17.05
C ALA A 12 34.29 11.76 -16.44
N LEU A 13 34.46 13.00 -15.95
CA LEU A 13 33.35 13.79 -15.42
C LEU A 13 32.30 14.05 -16.49
N ASN A 14 32.72 14.50 -17.68
CA ASN A 14 31.79 14.75 -18.79
C ASN A 14 31.08 13.47 -19.25
N GLN A 15 31.77 12.33 -19.30
CA GLN A 15 31.15 11.06 -19.66
C GLN A 15 30.06 10.67 -18.66
N VAL A 16 30.38 10.68 -17.38
CA VAL A 16 29.44 10.31 -16.30
C VAL A 16 28.25 11.28 -16.24
N CYS A 17 28.52 12.57 -16.42
CA CYS A 17 27.48 13.61 -16.46
C CYS A 17 26.58 13.45 -17.69
N SER A 18 27.15 13.21 -18.88
CA SER A 18 26.41 13.04 -20.12
C SER A 18 25.54 11.78 -20.14
N GLU A 19 26.00 10.66 -19.55
CA GLU A 19 25.22 9.43 -19.47
C GLU A 19 23.95 9.59 -18.60
N ARG A 20 23.97 10.54 -17.66
CA ARG A 20 22.91 10.72 -16.65
C ARG A 20 22.16 12.05 -16.78
N GLY A 21 22.46 12.84 -17.80
CA GLY A 21 21.81 14.13 -18.06
C GLY A 21 22.12 15.21 -17.03
N ILE A 22 23.28 15.14 -16.37
CA ILE A 22 23.70 16.12 -15.37
C ILE A 22 24.63 17.13 -16.04
N GLU A 23 24.50 18.42 -15.74
CA GLU A 23 25.46 19.42 -16.20
C GLU A 23 26.76 19.36 -15.36
N PRO A 24 27.95 19.26 -15.99
CA PRO A 24 29.22 19.20 -15.26
C PRO A 24 29.45 20.37 -14.30
N GLU A 25 28.95 21.57 -14.65
CA GLU A 25 29.06 22.77 -13.83
C GLU A 25 28.33 22.62 -12.49
N VAL A 26 27.14 22.03 -12.49
CA VAL A 26 26.35 21.77 -11.27
C VAL A 26 27.10 20.82 -10.33
N VAL A 27 27.79 19.82 -10.89
CA VAL A 27 28.61 18.89 -10.11
C VAL A 27 29.82 19.60 -9.53
N ILE A 28 30.52 20.42 -10.32
CA ILE A 28 31.69 21.19 -9.87
C ILE A 28 31.32 22.14 -8.73
N ASP A 29 30.19 22.85 -8.83
CA ASP A 29 29.74 23.75 -7.77
C ASP A 29 29.35 23.01 -6.49
N SER A 30 28.77 21.82 -6.62
CA SER A 30 28.50 20.94 -5.48
C SER A 30 29.80 20.47 -4.80
N ILE A 31 30.84 20.17 -5.59
CA ILE A 31 32.17 19.82 -5.07
C ILE A 31 32.76 21.01 -4.30
N LYS A 32 32.70 22.23 -4.84
CA LYS A 32 33.18 23.44 -4.15
C LYS A 32 32.52 23.61 -2.79
N GLN A 33 31.20 23.50 -2.73
CA GLN A 33 30.42 23.64 -1.50
C GLN A 33 30.77 22.57 -0.46
N ALA A 34 30.87 21.31 -0.89
CA ALA A 34 31.19 20.21 0.00
C ALA A 34 32.64 20.26 0.52
N VAL A 35 33.59 20.65 -0.33
CA VAL A 35 34.99 20.87 0.06
C VAL A 35 35.08 22.02 1.05
N LEU A 36 34.36 23.12 0.81
CA LEU A 36 34.29 24.23 1.75
C LEU A 36 33.76 23.77 3.11
N ALA A 37 32.67 22.99 3.12
CA ALA A 37 32.12 22.43 4.35
C ALA A 37 33.11 21.49 5.08
N ALA A 38 33.85 20.67 4.35
CA ALA A 38 34.90 19.81 4.90
C ALA A 38 36.04 20.64 5.53
N TYR A 39 36.48 21.71 4.84
CA TYR A 39 37.50 22.62 5.38
C TYR A 39 37.02 23.30 6.68
N ARG A 40 35.78 23.80 6.71
CA ARG A 40 35.23 24.47 7.91
C ARG A 40 35.11 23.54 9.11
N LYS A 41 35.00 22.23 8.88
CA LYS A 41 34.89 21.23 9.94
C LYS A 41 36.24 20.89 10.56
N ASP A 42 37.29 20.84 9.73
CA ASP A 42 38.62 20.39 10.14
C ASP A 42 39.55 21.54 10.58
N TYR A 43 39.15 22.80 10.35
CA TYR A 43 39.98 23.98 10.63
C TYR A 43 39.20 25.11 11.36
N GLU A 44 39.88 25.78 12.30
CA GLU A 44 39.29 26.75 13.24
C GLU A 44 39.06 28.17 12.68
N GLU A 45 39.56 28.51 11.47
CA GLU A 45 39.33 29.80 10.79
C GLU A 45 38.52 29.67 9.47
N PRO A 46 37.20 29.43 9.52
CA PRO A 46 36.39 29.09 8.34
C PRO A 46 35.91 30.27 7.48
N GLU A 47 36.14 31.52 7.89
CA GLU A 47 35.51 32.70 7.27
C GLU A 47 36.32 33.27 6.09
N GLY A 48 35.61 33.67 5.03
CA GLY A 48 36.18 34.34 3.86
C GLY A 48 36.99 33.44 2.93
N ILE A 49 36.64 32.15 2.85
CA ILE A 49 37.33 31.16 2.02
C ILE A 49 36.54 30.89 0.74
N ASP A 50 37.21 31.08 -0.39
CA ASP A 50 36.73 30.72 -1.72
C ASP A 50 37.38 29.41 -2.15
N VAL A 51 36.54 28.48 -2.64
CA VAL A 51 37.00 27.21 -3.21
C VAL A 51 36.91 27.28 -4.73
N GLU A 52 38.04 27.09 -5.39
CA GLU A 52 38.13 26.93 -6.83
C GLU A 52 38.45 25.47 -7.15
N VAL A 53 37.73 24.92 -8.14
CA VAL A 53 37.97 23.59 -8.68
C VAL A 53 38.29 23.77 -10.15
N ASN A 54 39.47 23.32 -10.57
CA ASN A 54 39.84 23.35 -11.98
C ASN A 54 39.04 22.27 -12.73
N ALA A 55 38.21 22.69 -13.69
CA ALA A 55 37.34 21.79 -14.45
C ALA A 55 38.13 20.79 -15.32
N ASP A 56 39.35 21.15 -15.72
CA ASP A 56 40.22 20.29 -16.52
C ASP A 56 40.95 19.29 -15.62
N SER A 57 41.72 19.76 -14.63
CA SER A 57 42.60 18.91 -13.82
C SER A 57 41.93 18.28 -12.60
N GLY A 58 40.78 18.80 -12.15
CA GLY A 58 40.16 18.42 -10.88
C GLY A 58 40.89 18.98 -9.65
N GLU A 59 41.91 19.82 -9.84
CA GLU A 59 42.69 20.40 -8.74
C GLU A 59 41.84 21.39 -7.93
N VAL A 60 41.89 21.24 -6.60
CA VAL A 60 41.10 22.03 -5.66
C VAL A 60 41.98 23.02 -4.93
N THR A 61 41.64 24.30 -5.03
CA THR A 61 42.42 25.42 -4.51
C THR A 61 41.55 26.24 -3.54
N LEU A 62 42.04 26.46 -2.32
CA LEU A 62 41.37 27.29 -1.31
C LEU A 62 42.08 28.63 -1.19
N LYS A 63 41.31 29.72 -1.31
CA LYS A 63 41.82 31.09 -1.25
C LYS A 63 41.12 31.88 -0.14
N LYS A 64 41.88 32.66 0.63
CA LYS A 64 41.37 33.69 1.54
C LYS A 64 41.74 35.04 0.94
N GLY A 65 40.80 35.66 0.22
CA GLY A 65 41.10 36.79 -0.66
C GLY A 65 42.12 36.41 -1.75
N LYS A 66 43.30 37.04 -1.77
CA LYS A 66 44.38 36.73 -2.74
C LYS A 66 45.37 35.65 -2.25
N LYS A 67 45.24 35.18 -1.01
CA LYS A 67 46.21 34.26 -0.40
C LYS A 67 45.76 32.81 -0.58
N LEU A 68 46.64 31.97 -1.14
CA LEU A 68 46.45 30.52 -1.17
C LEU A 68 46.57 29.97 0.26
N VAL A 69 45.53 29.26 0.70
CA VAL A 69 45.43 28.70 2.07
C VAL A 69 45.20 27.18 2.07
N THR A 70 45.33 26.51 0.91
CA THR A 70 45.22 25.06 0.80
C THR A 70 46.25 24.36 1.70
N PRO A 71 45.84 23.60 2.73
CA PRO A 71 46.77 22.89 3.60
C PRO A 71 47.48 21.74 2.86
N PRO A 72 48.72 21.38 3.25
CA PRO A 72 49.40 20.21 2.71
C PRO A 72 48.58 18.93 2.94
N GLY A 73 48.40 18.13 1.90
CA GLY A 73 47.61 16.88 1.99
C GLY A 73 46.10 17.05 1.92
N PHE A 74 45.57 18.28 1.96
CA PHE A 74 44.13 18.55 1.85
C PHE A 74 43.54 18.10 0.50
N GLY A 75 44.35 18.02 -0.55
CA GLY A 75 43.95 17.48 -1.84
C GLY A 75 43.39 16.05 -1.76
N ARG A 76 43.86 15.21 -0.82
CA ARG A 76 43.31 13.87 -0.60
C ARG A 76 41.89 13.92 -0.02
N ILE A 77 41.67 14.81 0.95
CA ILE A 77 40.34 15.02 1.56
C ILE A 77 39.39 15.56 0.50
N ALA A 78 39.82 16.58 -0.24
CA ALA A 78 39.05 17.16 -1.33
C ALA A 78 38.68 16.13 -2.42
N ALA A 79 39.60 15.24 -2.80
CA ALA A 79 39.33 14.17 -3.75
C ALA A 79 38.30 13.15 -3.22
N GLN A 80 38.37 12.77 -1.95
CA GLN A 80 37.38 11.88 -1.32
C GLN A 80 36.01 12.53 -1.23
N THR A 81 35.95 13.80 -0.82
CA THR A 81 34.73 14.60 -0.80
C THR A 81 34.14 14.74 -2.20
N ALA A 82 34.97 15.08 -3.20
CA ALA A 82 34.54 15.18 -4.59
C ALA A 82 33.95 13.87 -5.10
N LYS A 83 34.59 12.73 -4.82
CA LYS A 83 34.06 11.40 -5.16
C LYS A 83 32.68 11.16 -4.54
N GLN A 84 32.50 11.50 -3.26
CA GLN A 84 31.22 11.32 -2.57
C GLN A 84 30.13 12.21 -3.17
N VAL A 85 30.44 13.48 -3.45
CA VAL A 85 29.51 14.44 -4.06
C VAL A 85 29.12 14.01 -5.47
N ILE A 86 30.08 13.58 -6.29
CA ILE A 86 29.81 13.06 -7.65
C ILE A 86 28.86 11.87 -7.55
N LEU A 87 29.15 10.89 -6.70
CA LEU A 87 28.28 9.72 -6.50
C LEU A 87 26.89 10.10 -6.00
N GLN A 88 26.79 11.10 -5.12
CA GLN A 88 25.52 11.60 -4.62
C GLN A 88 24.72 12.27 -5.75
N ARG A 89 25.34 13.16 -6.53
CA ARG A 89 24.70 13.83 -7.66
C ARG A 89 24.21 12.85 -8.73
N ILE A 90 24.99 11.80 -8.99
CA ILE A 90 24.57 10.72 -9.89
C ILE A 90 23.31 10.06 -9.37
N ARG A 91 23.26 9.69 -8.08
CA ARG A 91 22.07 9.06 -7.50
C ARG A 91 20.86 9.98 -7.50
N GLU A 92 21.03 11.27 -7.23
CA GLU A 92 19.96 12.27 -7.28
C GLU A 92 19.38 12.35 -8.70
N ALA A 93 20.21 12.51 -9.72
CA ALA A 93 19.75 12.57 -11.10
C ALA A 93 19.11 11.25 -11.57
N GLU A 94 19.66 10.10 -11.18
CA GLU A 94 19.03 8.80 -11.44
C GLU A 94 17.65 8.71 -10.76
N LYS A 95 17.53 9.17 -9.51
CA LYS A 95 16.27 9.18 -8.78
C LYS A 95 15.24 10.08 -9.48
N ASP A 96 15.62 11.28 -9.87
CA ASP A 96 14.74 12.25 -10.54
C ASP A 96 14.24 11.71 -11.90
N ALA A 97 15.13 11.12 -12.70
CA ALA A 97 14.77 10.50 -13.97
C ALA A 97 13.78 9.34 -13.78
N VAL A 98 14.01 8.50 -12.76
CA VAL A 98 13.12 7.40 -12.41
C VAL A 98 11.76 7.92 -11.92
N MET A 99 11.72 8.93 -11.05
CA MET A 99 10.46 9.51 -10.57
C MET A 99 9.65 10.12 -11.70
N SER A 100 10.30 10.80 -12.66
CA SER A 100 9.63 11.29 -13.86
C SER A 100 9.02 10.14 -14.69
N GLU A 101 9.69 8.99 -14.80
CA GLU A 101 9.16 7.81 -15.50
C GLU A 101 7.93 7.24 -14.78
N TYR A 102 7.97 7.14 -13.44
CA TYR A 102 6.86 6.60 -12.65
C TYR A 102 5.70 7.57 -12.48
N SER A 103 5.93 8.88 -12.59
CA SER A 103 4.86 9.88 -12.61
C SER A 103 3.87 9.60 -13.77
N GLY A 104 4.39 9.25 -14.95
CA GLY A 104 3.57 8.82 -16.10
C GLY A 104 2.90 7.44 -15.93
N LYS A 105 3.29 6.66 -14.90
CA LYS A 105 2.72 5.35 -14.59
C LYS A 105 1.74 5.38 -13.41
N VAL A 106 1.52 6.54 -12.80
CA VAL A 106 0.49 6.70 -11.77
C VAL A 106 -0.87 6.29 -12.35
N GLY A 107 -1.61 5.47 -11.60
CA GLY A 107 -2.87 4.91 -12.07
C GLY A 107 -2.74 3.63 -12.89
N THR A 108 -1.55 3.03 -12.99
CA THR A 108 -1.30 1.80 -13.75
C THR A 108 -0.83 0.65 -12.86
N ILE A 109 -0.85 -0.57 -13.40
CA ILE A 109 -0.27 -1.75 -12.74
C ILE A 109 1.22 -1.87 -13.08
N VAL A 110 2.01 -2.14 -12.05
CA VAL A 110 3.42 -2.52 -12.17
C VAL A 110 3.66 -3.88 -11.48
N SER A 111 4.62 -4.64 -11.99
CA SER A 111 5.09 -5.86 -11.33
C SER A 111 6.22 -5.51 -10.39
N GLY A 112 6.19 -6.04 -9.17
CA GLY A 112 7.25 -5.83 -8.19
C GLY A 112 7.57 -7.09 -7.39
N ILE A 113 8.69 -7.04 -6.68
CA ILE A 113 9.14 -8.10 -5.76
C ILE A 113 9.27 -7.50 -4.37
N VAL A 114 8.61 -8.09 -3.38
CA VAL A 114 8.74 -7.65 -1.98
C VAL A 114 10.21 -7.83 -1.56
N GLN A 115 10.90 -6.72 -1.28
CA GLN A 115 12.31 -6.76 -0.83
C GLN A 115 12.39 -6.88 0.68
N ARG A 116 11.57 -6.10 1.39
CA ARG A 116 11.68 -5.93 2.84
C ARG A 116 10.33 -5.64 3.46
N ILE A 117 10.12 -6.18 4.65
CA ILE A 117 8.98 -5.90 5.50
C ILE A 117 9.53 -5.28 6.79
N SER A 118 9.30 -3.98 7.00
CA SER A 118 9.81 -3.22 8.14
C SER A 118 8.64 -2.77 9.00
N GLY A 119 8.28 -3.61 9.97
CA GLY A 119 7.09 -3.42 10.78
C GLY A 119 5.84 -3.40 9.90
N PRO A 120 5.06 -2.29 9.89
CA PRO A 120 3.82 -2.21 9.12
C PRO A 120 4.05 -1.79 7.66
N ILE A 121 5.25 -1.36 7.27
CA ILE A 121 5.55 -0.87 5.92
C ILE A 121 6.24 -1.97 5.10
N ILE A 122 5.80 -2.16 3.86
CA ILE A 122 6.40 -3.10 2.92
C ILE A 122 7.11 -2.32 1.81
N THR A 123 8.38 -2.64 1.58
CA THR A 123 9.18 -2.11 0.47
C THR A 123 9.23 -3.13 -0.66
N VAL A 124 8.96 -2.67 -1.88
CA VAL A 124 8.89 -3.48 -3.09
C VAL A 124 9.90 -2.98 -4.12
N ASN A 125 10.67 -3.91 -4.68
CA ASN A 125 11.48 -3.66 -5.88
C ASN A 125 10.57 -3.54 -7.10
N LEU A 126 10.59 -2.39 -7.78
CA LEU A 126 9.88 -2.20 -9.05
C LEU A 126 10.82 -2.31 -10.27
N GLY A 127 12.06 -2.75 -10.05
CA GLY A 127 13.12 -2.86 -11.05
C GLY A 127 14.14 -1.74 -10.89
N LYS A 128 13.84 -0.57 -11.44
CA LYS A 128 14.71 0.62 -11.38
C LYS A 128 14.43 1.52 -10.16
N ALA A 129 13.35 1.24 -9.42
CA ALA A 129 12.88 2.05 -8.32
C ALA A 129 12.42 1.17 -7.16
N GLU A 130 12.31 1.78 -5.98
CA GLU A 130 11.66 1.20 -4.82
C GLU A 130 10.26 1.81 -4.65
N GLY A 131 9.28 0.94 -4.46
CA GLY A 131 7.93 1.30 -4.08
C GLY A 131 7.67 0.99 -2.62
N ILE A 132 6.81 1.77 -1.98
CA ILE A 132 6.40 1.60 -0.60
C ILE A 132 4.91 1.32 -0.55
N MET A 133 4.55 0.27 0.19
CA MET A 133 3.17 -0.13 0.43
C MET A 133 2.84 0.04 1.91
N PRO A 134 2.28 1.19 2.32
CA PRO A 134 1.87 1.43 3.69
C PRO A 134 0.65 0.56 4.06
N PRO A 135 0.31 0.41 5.35
CA PRO A 135 -0.80 -0.44 5.81
C PRO A 135 -2.16 -0.16 5.17
N SER A 136 -2.45 1.11 4.86
CA SER A 136 -3.70 1.50 4.20
C SER A 136 -3.82 0.94 2.78
N GLU A 137 -2.69 0.71 2.13
CA GLU A 137 -2.58 0.21 0.76
C GLU A 137 -2.39 -1.32 0.69
N GLN A 138 -2.33 -1.99 1.84
CA GLN A 138 -2.23 -3.44 1.94
C GLN A 138 -3.62 -4.08 1.95
N ALA A 139 -3.76 -5.25 1.31
CA ALA A 139 -4.98 -6.03 1.39
C ALA A 139 -5.01 -6.82 2.72
N ARG A 140 -6.02 -6.58 3.56
CA ARG A 140 -6.09 -7.11 4.93
C ARG A 140 -6.06 -8.65 5.01
N GLY A 141 -6.60 -9.33 3.99
CA GLY A 141 -6.66 -10.80 3.92
C GLY A 141 -5.46 -11.45 3.23
N GLU A 142 -4.52 -10.67 2.70
CA GLU A 142 -3.37 -11.17 1.96
C GLU A 142 -2.14 -11.30 2.86
N LYS A 143 -1.35 -12.35 2.66
CA LYS A 143 -0.08 -12.55 3.38
C LYS A 143 1.08 -12.18 2.46
N TYR A 144 1.95 -11.31 2.95
CA TYR A 144 3.12 -10.85 2.24
C TYR A 144 4.39 -11.51 2.76
N PHE A 145 5.25 -11.95 1.84
CA PHE A 145 6.54 -12.57 2.17
C PHE A 145 7.67 -11.93 1.35
N VAL A 146 8.88 -11.90 1.91
CA VAL A 146 10.06 -11.44 1.18
C VAL A 146 10.31 -12.31 -0.05
N ASN A 147 10.78 -11.70 -1.13
CA ASN A 147 10.96 -12.30 -2.46
C ASN A 147 9.66 -12.72 -3.17
N GLN A 148 8.49 -12.41 -2.62
CA GLN A 148 7.22 -12.62 -3.31
C GLN A 148 7.07 -11.64 -4.47
N ARG A 149 6.72 -12.17 -5.65
CA ARG A 149 6.36 -11.36 -6.82
C ARG A 149 4.87 -11.06 -6.79
N LEU A 150 4.50 -9.80 -7.00
CA LEU A 150 3.13 -9.31 -6.99
C LEU A 150 2.91 -8.28 -8.09
N LYS A 151 1.70 -8.24 -8.65
CA LYS A 151 1.22 -7.05 -9.37
C LYS A 151 0.66 -6.03 -8.39
N LEU A 152 1.00 -4.77 -8.60
CA LEU A 152 0.71 -3.67 -7.70
C LEU A 152 0.17 -2.50 -8.49
N PHE A 153 -0.73 -1.72 -7.89
CA PHE A 153 -1.23 -0.49 -8.47
C PHE A 153 -0.41 0.69 -7.99
N VAL A 154 0.06 1.54 -8.90
CA VAL A 154 0.77 2.79 -8.53
C VAL A 154 -0.25 3.84 -8.17
N VAL A 155 -0.39 4.14 -6.87
CA VAL A 155 -1.36 5.12 -6.36
C VAL A 155 -0.89 6.54 -6.64
N GLY A 156 0.41 6.79 -6.50
CA GLY A 156 0.99 8.11 -6.67
C GLY A 156 2.42 8.17 -6.16
N ILE A 157 2.98 9.37 -6.20
CA ILE A 157 4.30 9.69 -5.64
C ILE A 157 4.07 10.69 -4.50
N LYS A 158 4.72 10.46 -3.36
CA LYS A 158 4.64 11.35 -2.19
C LYS A 158 6.02 11.71 -1.70
N GLU A 159 6.17 12.91 -1.13
CA GLU A 159 7.38 13.28 -0.40
C GLU A 159 7.42 12.56 0.96
N GLY A 160 8.44 11.74 1.16
CA GLY A 160 8.76 11.08 2.41
C GLY A 160 10.01 11.66 3.08
N THR A 161 10.44 11.06 4.18
CA THR A 161 11.63 11.50 4.95
C THR A 161 12.93 11.36 4.16
N HIS A 162 12.94 10.54 3.12
CA HIS A 162 14.10 10.28 2.26
C HIS A 162 13.87 10.76 0.82
N GLY A 163 13.03 11.78 0.65
CA GLY A 163 12.64 12.38 -0.63
C GLY A 163 11.39 11.72 -1.21
N GLU A 164 11.19 11.87 -2.52
CA GLU A 164 10.03 11.28 -3.20
C GLU A 164 10.03 9.74 -3.10
N GLU A 165 8.87 9.17 -2.87
CA GLU A 165 8.60 7.74 -2.69
C GLU A 165 7.38 7.34 -3.53
N ILE A 166 7.49 6.22 -4.25
CA ILE A 166 6.41 5.68 -5.07
C ILE A 166 5.49 4.87 -4.17
N ILE A 167 4.23 5.30 -4.04
CA ILE A 167 3.24 4.58 -3.26
C ILE A 167 2.54 3.55 -4.14
N VAL A 168 2.66 2.29 -3.74
CA VAL A 168 2.04 1.15 -4.42
C VAL A 168 1.00 0.48 -3.54
N SER A 169 0.02 -0.16 -4.17
CA SER A 169 -1.16 -0.69 -3.49
C SER A 169 -1.62 -2.04 -4.00
N ARG A 170 -2.07 -2.85 -3.05
CA ARG A 170 -2.85 -4.08 -3.27
C ARG A 170 -4.35 -3.88 -3.00
N SER A 171 -4.72 -2.84 -2.25
CA SER A 171 -6.10 -2.56 -1.86
C SER A 171 -6.86 -1.61 -2.79
N ALA A 172 -6.17 -0.81 -3.61
CA ALA A 172 -6.79 0.16 -4.50
C ALA A 172 -7.68 -0.47 -5.59
N ASN A 173 -8.87 0.09 -5.84
CA ASN A 173 -9.82 -0.40 -6.86
C ASN A 173 -9.22 -0.47 -8.27
N GLY A 174 -8.32 0.47 -8.59
CA GLY A 174 -7.64 0.51 -9.88
C GLY A 174 -6.80 -0.73 -10.18
N LEU A 175 -6.36 -1.48 -9.15
CA LEU A 175 -5.73 -2.79 -9.33
C LEU A 175 -6.71 -3.79 -9.96
N LEU A 176 -7.90 -3.94 -9.35
CA LEU A 176 -8.92 -4.89 -9.81
C LEU A 176 -9.37 -4.55 -11.24
N GLU A 177 -9.66 -3.29 -11.50
CA GLU A 177 -10.08 -2.82 -12.84
C GLU A 177 -9.00 -3.08 -13.89
N SER A 178 -7.74 -2.75 -13.57
CA SER A 178 -6.63 -2.91 -14.51
C SER A 178 -6.29 -4.38 -14.76
N LEU A 179 -6.45 -5.26 -13.76
CA LEU A 179 -6.31 -6.71 -13.95
C LEU A 179 -7.37 -7.27 -14.88
N PHE A 180 -8.63 -6.85 -14.71
CA PHE A 180 -9.70 -7.21 -15.63
C PHE A 180 -9.45 -6.68 -17.04
N ARG A 181 -8.97 -5.44 -17.19
CA ARG A 181 -8.63 -4.87 -18.49
C ARG A 181 -7.47 -5.61 -19.17
N GLN A 182 -6.52 -6.17 -18.42
CA GLN A 182 -5.46 -7.03 -18.97
C GLN A 182 -5.97 -8.41 -19.39
N GLU A 183 -6.91 -8.99 -18.64
CA GLU A 183 -7.42 -10.35 -18.85
C GLU A 183 -8.56 -10.45 -19.86
N VAL A 184 -9.35 -9.37 -20.03
CA VAL A 184 -10.58 -9.34 -20.84
C VAL A 184 -10.37 -8.41 -22.06
N PRO A 185 -10.14 -8.95 -23.28
CA PRO A 185 -9.94 -8.15 -24.48
C PRO A 185 -11.07 -7.16 -24.77
N GLU A 186 -12.31 -7.56 -24.49
CA GLU A 186 -13.51 -6.73 -24.69
C GLU A 186 -13.53 -5.51 -23.76
N MET A 187 -12.91 -5.59 -22.58
CA MET A 187 -12.72 -4.42 -21.71
C MET A 187 -11.56 -3.53 -22.17
N ALA A 188 -10.52 -4.12 -22.75
CA ALA A 188 -9.41 -3.37 -23.33
C ALA A 188 -9.82 -2.57 -24.58
N SER A 189 -10.73 -3.12 -25.40
CA SER A 189 -11.26 -2.46 -26.58
C SER A 189 -12.38 -1.45 -26.28
N GLY A 190 -12.89 -1.42 -25.05
CA GLY A 190 -14.04 -0.60 -24.64
C GLY A 190 -15.40 -1.16 -25.05
N ALA A 191 -15.46 -2.41 -25.53
CA ALA A 191 -16.74 -3.09 -25.81
C ALA A 191 -17.51 -3.42 -24.52
N VAL A 192 -16.79 -3.70 -23.43
CA VAL A 192 -17.35 -3.92 -22.09
C VAL A 192 -16.79 -2.86 -21.14
N GLU A 193 -17.66 -2.19 -20.41
CA GLU A 193 -17.31 -1.13 -19.48
C GLU A 193 -17.67 -1.51 -18.04
N VAL A 194 -16.85 -1.08 -17.08
CA VAL A 194 -17.19 -1.15 -15.65
C VAL A 194 -18.04 0.07 -15.30
N LYS A 195 -19.27 -0.15 -14.84
CA LYS A 195 -20.17 0.93 -14.40
C LYS A 195 -20.05 1.24 -12.92
N ALA A 196 -19.81 0.22 -12.09
CA ALA A 196 -19.63 0.38 -10.65
C ALA A 196 -18.75 -0.74 -10.07
N MET A 197 -18.13 -0.46 -8.93
CA MET A 197 -17.31 -1.42 -8.20
C MET A 197 -17.44 -1.22 -6.70
N ALA A 198 -17.61 -2.31 -5.96
CA ALA A 198 -17.55 -2.33 -4.51
C ALA A 198 -16.54 -3.39 -4.08
N ARG A 199 -15.51 -2.98 -3.33
CA ARG A 199 -14.36 -3.82 -3.01
C ARG A 199 -14.05 -3.80 -1.52
N GLU A 200 -13.85 -4.99 -0.97
CA GLU A 200 -13.20 -5.23 0.32
C GLU A 200 -11.94 -6.06 0.05
N ALA A 201 -10.82 -5.36 -0.14
CA ALA A 201 -9.59 -5.93 -0.66
C ALA A 201 -9.07 -7.11 0.19
N GLY A 202 -8.70 -8.20 -0.50
CA GLY A 202 -8.27 -9.45 0.13
C GLY A 202 -9.39 -10.31 0.69
N SER A 203 -10.66 -9.94 0.47
CA SER A 203 -11.82 -10.71 0.91
C SER A 203 -12.83 -10.94 -0.21
N ARG A 204 -13.57 -9.89 -0.61
CA ARG A 204 -14.59 -10.00 -1.66
C ARG A 204 -14.79 -8.68 -2.39
N SER A 205 -15.05 -8.78 -3.68
CA SER A 205 -15.34 -7.66 -4.57
C SER A 205 -16.55 -7.97 -5.45
N LYS A 206 -17.34 -6.94 -5.73
CA LYS A 206 -18.42 -6.94 -6.72
C LYS A 206 -18.09 -5.93 -7.81
N ILE A 207 -18.18 -6.34 -9.06
CA ILE A 207 -17.95 -5.50 -10.23
C ILE A 207 -19.18 -5.54 -11.14
N ALA A 208 -19.75 -4.36 -11.42
CA ALA A 208 -20.89 -4.20 -12.31
C ALA A 208 -20.40 -3.82 -13.70
N VAL A 209 -20.70 -4.67 -14.69
CA VAL A 209 -20.24 -4.52 -16.07
C VAL A 209 -21.40 -4.36 -17.04
N TRP A 210 -21.18 -3.59 -18.10
CA TRP A 210 -22.18 -3.29 -19.12
C TRP A 210 -21.55 -3.34 -20.51
N SER A 211 -22.36 -3.65 -21.52
CA SER A 211 -21.99 -3.48 -22.92
C SER A 211 -23.17 -2.91 -23.70
N GLY A 212 -22.90 -1.90 -24.52
CA GLY A 212 -23.85 -1.40 -25.51
C GLY A 212 -23.73 -2.06 -26.88
N GLN A 213 -22.77 -2.98 -27.06
CA GLN A 213 -22.51 -3.62 -28.35
C GLN A 213 -23.40 -4.85 -28.52
N LEU A 214 -24.14 -4.90 -29.63
CA LEU A 214 -25.01 -6.03 -29.94
C LEU A 214 -24.19 -7.32 -30.07
N GLY A 215 -24.61 -8.37 -29.37
CA GLY A 215 -23.95 -9.68 -29.40
C GLY A 215 -22.76 -9.82 -28.42
N VAL A 216 -22.46 -8.80 -27.62
CA VAL A 216 -21.46 -8.88 -26.56
C VAL A 216 -22.16 -9.06 -25.23
N ASP A 217 -21.94 -10.21 -24.57
CA ASP A 217 -22.38 -10.44 -23.20
C ASP A 217 -21.29 -9.95 -22.23
N PRO A 218 -21.51 -8.86 -21.48
CA PRO A 218 -20.47 -8.30 -20.61
C PRO A 218 -20.07 -9.25 -19.47
N VAL A 219 -21.01 -10.03 -18.91
CA VAL A 219 -20.70 -10.96 -17.82
C VAL A 219 -19.95 -12.16 -18.36
N GLY A 220 -20.44 -12.78 -19.44
CA GLY A 220 -19.76 -13.89 -20.12
C GLY A 220 -18.37 -13.51 -20.62
N SER A 221 -18.19 -12.27 -21.09
CA SER A 221 -16.89 -11.71 -21.44
C SER A 221 -15.96 -11.58 -20.24
N CYS A 222 -16.42 -11.11 -19.08
CA CYS A 222 -15.52 -11.02 -17.92
C CYS A 222 -15.25 -12.38 -17.25
N VAL A 223 -16.20 -13.31 -17.27
CA VAL A 223 -16.09 -14.63 -16.63
C VAL A 223 -15.27 -15.59 -17.49
N GLY A 224 -15.48 -15.59 -18.81
CA GLY A 224 -14.87 -16.54 -19.74
C GLY A 224 -15.43 -17.96 -19.61
N GLN A 225 -14.96 -18.87 -20.47
CA GLN A 225 -15.40 -20.27 -20.44
C GLN A 225 -15.12 -20.88 -19.07
N LYS A 226 -16.16 -21.39 -18.40
CA LYS A 226 -16.07 -22.00 -17.05
C LYS A 226 -15.38 -21.10 -16.00
N GLY A 227 -15.42 -19.77 -16.17
CA GLY A 227 -14.82 -18.85 -15.21
C GLY A 227 -13.31 -18.66 -15.31
N VAL A 228 -12.66 -19.14 -16.37
CA VAL A 228 -11.18 -19.10 -16.49
C VAL A 228 -10.61 -17.69 -16.34
N ARG A 229 -11.25 -16.67 -16.93
CA ARG A 229 -10.76 -15.28 -16.91
C ARG A 229 -10.89 -14.66 -15.53
N VAL A 230 -12.08 -14.72 -14.93
CA VAL A 230 -12.28 -14.21 -13.56
C VAL A 230 -11.40 -14.98 -12.55
N GLN A 231 -11.18 -16.28 -12.76
CA GLN A 231 -10.31 -17.07 -11.89
C GLN A 231 -8.84 -16.65 -12.02
N ALA A 232 -8.36 -16.27 -13.20
CA ALA A 232 -7.02 -15.71 -13.38
C ALA A 232 -6.83 -14.41 -12.57
N VAL A 233 -7.84 -13.53 -12.59
CA VAL A 233 -7.84 -12.30 -11.77
C VAL A 233 -7.88 -12.62 -10.27
N ILE A 234 -8.73 -13.57 -9.84
CA ILE A 234 -8.78 -14.04 -8.44
C ILE A 234 -7.41 -14.56 -7.99
N ASN A 235 -6.75 -15.36 -8.82
CA ASN A 235 -5.44 -15.93 -8.50
C ASN A 235 -4.37 -14.84 -8.31
N GLU A 236 -4.44 -13.75 -9.09
CA GLU A 236 -3.53 -12.62 -8.94
C GLU A 236 -3.82 -11.79 -7.68
N LEU A 237 -5.07 -11.75 -7.19
CA LEU A 237 -5.47 -11.11 -5.93
C LEU A 237 -5.36 -12.04 -4.71
N GLY A 238 -4.96 -13.29 -4.90
CA GLY A 238 -4.79 -14.29 -3.85
C GLY A 238 -6.12 -14.82 -3.32
N SER A 239 -6.54 -14.37 -2.14
CA SER A 239 -7.72 -14.88 -1.42
C SER A 239 -9.02 -14.13 -1.72
N GLU A 240 -8.97 -13.07 -2.53
CA GLU A 240 -10.13 -12.23 -2.84
C GLU A 240 -11.12 -12.92 -3.78
N LYS A 241 -12.38 -13.06 -3.37
CA LYS A 241 -13.47 -13.54 -4.24
C LYS A 241 -14.05 -12.41 -5.08
N ILE A 242 -14.45 -12.69 -6.31
CA ILE A 242 -14.97 -11.67 -7.23
C ILE A 242 -16.32 -12.12 -7.78
N ASP A 243 -17.34 -11.29 -7.63
CA ASP A 243 -18.63 -11.43 -8.29
C ASP A 243 -18.70 -10.43 -9.46
N VAL A 244 -18.88 -10.96 -10.68
CA VAL A 244 -19.16 -10.17 -11.87
C VAL A 244 -20.67 -10.11 -12.08
N ILE A 245 -21.21 -8.89 -12.17
CA ILE A 245 -22.66 -8.64 -12.19
C ILE A 245 -22.98 -7.81 -13.43
N ALA A 246 -24.08 -8.14 -14.12
CA ALA A 246 -24.60 -7.30 -15.19
C ALA A 246 -25.19 -6.03 -14.59
N TYR A 247 -24.70 -4.87 -15.01
CA TYR A 247 -25.31 -3.59 -14.66
C TYR A 247 -26.71 -3.49 -15.29
N GLN A 248 -27.66 -2.97 -14.51
CA GLN A 248 -29.02 -2.69 -14.97
C GLN A 248 -29.34 -1.22 -14.71
N GLU A 249 -30.05 -0.60 -15.66
CA GLU A 249 -30.53 0.78 -15.50
C GLU A 249 -31.66 0.86 -14.48
N ASP A 250 -32.54 -0.15 -14.45
CA ASP A 250 -33.57 -0.27 -13.42
C ASP A 250 -32.92 -0.60 -12.06
N PRO A 251 -33.09 0.25 -11.03
CA PRO A 251 -32.42 0.04 -9.76
C PRO A 251 -32.92 -1.22 -9.04
N ALA A 252 -34.16 -1.66 -9.26
CA ALA A 252 -34.71 -2.83 -8.58
C ALA A 252 -34.03 -4.10 -9.09
N GLU A 253 -33.93 -4.24 -10.42
CA GLU A 253 -33.19 -5.31 -11.08
C GLU A 253 -31.69 -5.24 -10.77
N PHE A 254 -31.11 -4.04 -10.69
CA PHE A 254 -29.69 -3.90 -10.34
C PHE A 254 -29.41 -4.37 -8.90
N ILE A 255 -30.28 -4.04 -7.94
CA ILE A 255 -30.16 -4.49 -6.54
C ILE A 255 -30.33 -6.01 -6.43
N LYS A 256 -31.31 -6.61 -7.14
CA LYS A 256 -31.45 -8.07 -7.21
C LYS A 256 -30.17 -8.72 -7.73
N ALA A 257 -29.61 -8.19 -8.82
CA ALA A 257 -28.38 -8.69 -9.41
C ALA A 257 -27.17 -8.53 -8.47
N ALA A 258 -27.08 -7.41 -7.75
CA ALA A 258 -26.01 -7.13 -6.78
C ALA A 258 -26.02 -8.08 -5.57
N LEU A 259 -27.21 -8.52 -5.13
CA LEU A 259 -27.39 -9.47 -4.03
C LEU A 259 -27.17 -10.94 -4.42
N SER A 260 -26.90 -11.22 -5.70
CA SER A 260 -26.47 -12.54 -6.17
C SER A 260 -25.33 -13.08 -5.28
N PRO A 261 -25.40 -14.35 -4.83
CA PRO A 261 -26.19 -15.46 -5.40
C PRO A 261 -27.61 -15.68 -4.83
N ALA A 262 -28.12 -14.81 -3.95
CA ALA A 262 -29.48 -14.95 -3.41
C ALA A 262 -30.55 -14.78 -4.50
N LYS A 263 -31.57 -15.64 -4.50
CA LYS A 263 -32.62 -15.70 -5.53
C LYS A 263 -34.00 -15.35 -4.98
N ASP A 264 -34.94 -15.11 -5.90
CA ASP A 264 -36.37 -14.89 -5.62
C ASP A 264 -36.65 -13.72 -4.66
N LEU A 265 -35.83 -12.67 -4.78
CA LEU A 265 -35.91 -11.45 -3.98
C LEU A 265 -36.98 -10.50 -4.53
N GLN A 266 -37.79 -9.94 -3.63
CA GLN A 266 -38.69 -8.83 -3.94
C GLN A 266 -38.04 -7.53 -3.47
N VAL A 267 -37.98 -6.52 -4.33
CA VAL A 267 -37.31 -5.25 -4.04
C VAL A 267 -38.33 -4.13 -4.18
N LYS A 268 -38.50 -3.34 -3.13
CA LYS A 268 -39.29 -2.10 -3.12
C LYS A 268 -38.33 -0.93 -2.92
N ILE A 269 -38.35 0.01 -3.84
CA ILE A 269 -37.44 1.17 -3.83
C ILE A 269 -38.20 2.41 -3.42
N GLU A 270 -37.56 3.24 -2.62
CA GLU A 270 -37.93 4.63 -2.40
C GLU A 270 -36.82 5.52 -2.97
N GLU A 271 -37.06 6.07 -4.16
CA GLU A 271 -36.03 6.78 -4.93
C GLU A 271 -35.54 8.04 -4.21
N ASP A 272 -36.44 8.79 -3.56
CA ASP A 272 -36.12 10.04 -2.87
C ASP A 272 -35.10 9.86 -1.74
N GLN A 273 -35.15 8.72 -1.05
CA GLN A 273 -34.29 8.41 0.09
C GLN A 273 -33.11 7.51 -0.29
N LYS A 274 -33.05 7.03 -1.55
CA LYS A 274 -32.14 5.98 -2.00
C LYS A 274 -32.14 4.76 -1.06
N THR A 275 -33.33 4.37 -0.60
CA THR A 275 -33.54 3.19 0.24
C THR A 275 -34.21 2.09 -0.57
N ALA A 276 -33.87 0.85 -0.26
CA ALA A 276 -34.45 -0.33 -0.86
C ALA A 276 -34.78 -1.35 0.22
N GLU A 277 -36.05 -1.71 0.33
CA GLU A 277 -36.52 -2.80 1.16
C GLU A 277 -36.55 -4.08 0.32
N VAL A 278 -35.79 -5.08 0.76
CA VAL A 278 -35.64 -6.35 0.06
C VAL A 278 -36.24 -7.47 0.89
N THR A 279 -37.29 -8.12 0.38
CA THR A 279 -37.86 -9.31 1.00
C THR A 279 -37.24 -10.56 0.38
N ALA A 280 -36.55 -11.35 1.19
CA ALA A 280 -35.95 -12.61 0.82
C ALA A 280 -36.75 -13.81 1.36
N PRO A 281 -36.84 -14.92 0.62
CA PRO A 281 -37.21 -16.22 1.21
C PRO A 281 -36.31 -16.57 2.41
N ASP A 282 -36.85 -17.23 3.43
CA ASP A 282 -36.13 -17.50 4.67
C ASP A 282 -34.87 -18.37 4.47
N ASP A 283 -34.88 -19.26 3.47
CA ASP A 283 -33.72 -20.06 3.05
C ASP A 283 -32.64 -19.24 2.34
N GLN A 284 -33.02 -18.14 1.70
CA GLN A 284 -32.12 -17.22 0.99
C GLN A 284 -31.66 -16.05 1.86
N LEU A 285 -32.30 -15.77 3.00
CA LEU A 285 -32.02 -14.63 3.87
C LEU A 285 -30.55 -14.59 4.31
N SER A 286 -30.02 -15.74 4.76
CA SER A 286 -28.62 -15.85 5.19
C SER A 286 -27.64 -15.55 4.05
N LEU A 287 -27.97 -15.99 2.83
CA LEU A 287 -27.15 -15.77 1.64
C LEU A 287 -27.19 -14.32 1.18
N ALA A 288 -28.37 -13.69 1.25
CA ALA A 288 -28.58 -12.30 0.87
C ALA A 288 -27.81 -11.35 1.80
N ILE A 289 -27.83 -11.60 3.11
CA ILE A 289 -27.03 -10.86 4.10
C ILE A 289 -25.54 -11.15 3.92
N GLY A 290 -25.17 -12.44 3.81
CA GLY A 290 -23.79 -12.90 3.74
C GLY A 290 -23.09 -12.94 5.11
N LYS A 291 -21.89 -13.52 5.15
CA LYS A 291 -21.08 -13.58 6.37
C LYS A 291 -20.78 -12.16 6.86
N GLU A 292 -21.11 -11.86 8.13
CA GLU A 292 -20.92 -10.52 8.74
C GLU A 292 -21.59 -9.38 7.94
N GLY A 293 -22.64 -9.69 7.17
CA GLY A 293 -23.30 -8.69 6.33
C GLY A 293 -22.48 -8.24 5.11
N GLN A 294 -21.39 -8.94 4.77
CA GLN A 294 -20.50 -8.54 3.67
C GLN A 294 -21.24 -8.45 2.33
N ASN A 295 -22.17 -9.37 2.03
CA ASN A 295 -22.84 -9.39 0.73
C ASN A 295 -23.76 -8.17 0.55
N VAL A 296 -24.60 -7.89 1.55
CA VAL A 296 -25.49 -6.72 1.55
C VAL A 296 -24.71 -5.40 1.56
N ARG A 297 -23.59 -5.34 2.29
CA ARG A 297 -22.73 -4.14 2.35
C ARG A 297 -22.05 -3.84 1.03
N LEU A 298 -21.52 -4.86 0.35
CA LEU A 298 -20.95 -4.71 -0.98
C LEU A 298 -22.03 -4.36 -2.01
N ALA A 299 -23.21 -4.96 -1.92
CA ALA A 299 -24.33 -4.61 -2.79
C ALA A 299 -24.77 -3.15 -2.59
N ALA A 300 -24.90 -2.68 -1.35
CA ALA A 300 -25.25 -1.30 -1.03
C ALA A 300 -24.21 -0.30 -1.57
N LYS A 301 -22.91 -0.60 -1.41
CA LYS A 301 -21.82 0.20 -2.01
C LYS A 301 -21.86 0.20 -3.54
N LEU A 302 -22.19 -0.95 -4.15
CA LEU A 302 -22.20 -1.10 -5.61
C LEU A 302 -23.36 -0.34 -6.25
N THR A 303 -24.55 -0.41 -5.66
CA THR A 303 -25.76 0.24 -6.20
C THR A 303 -25.92 1.68 -5.73
N GLY A 304 -25.28 2.06 -4.61
CA GLY A 304 -25.44 3.36 -3.98
C GLY A 304 -26.76 3.50 -3.21
N TYR A 305 -27.49 2.40 -2.99
CA TYR A 305 -28.71 2.36 -2.19
C TYR A 305 -28.43 1.79 -0.81
N ARG A 306 -29.16 2.29 0.20
CA ARG A 306 -29.26 1.60 1.48
C ARG A 306 -30.21 0.42 1.33
N ILE A 307 -29.72 -0.79 1.62
CA ILE A 307 -30.47 -2.03 1.42
C ILE A 307 -30.85 -2.62 2.77
N ASP A 308 -32.15 -2.72 3.04
CA ASP A 308 -32.72 -3.36 4.23
C ASP A 308 -33.34 -4.70 3.84
N ILE A 309 -32.74 -5.82 4.28
CA ILE A 309 -33.18 -7.18 3.91
C ILE A 309 -34.04 -7.77 5.03
N ARG A 310 -35.23 -8.29 4.70
CA ARG A 310 -36.17 -8.95 5.63
C ARG A 310 -36.60 -10.33 5.13
N GLY A 311 -36.87 -11.26 6.05
CA GLY A 311 -37.50 -12.54 5.74
C GLY A 311 -38.99 -12.39 5.40
N LYS A 312 -39.57 -13.35 4.64
CA LYS A 312 -41.01 -13.35 4.31
C LYS A 312 -41.89 -13.58 5.53
N THR A 313 -41.36 -14.26 6.55
CA THR A 313 -42.04 -14.57 7.80
C THR A 313 -41.49 -13.66 8.90
N GLY A 314 -42.35 -12.92 9.60
CA GLY A 314 -41.98 -11.95 10.64
C GLY A 314 -40.98 -12.52 11.68
N THR A 315 -40.06 -11.66 12.11
CA THR A 315 -38.72 -11.94 12.67
C THR A 315 -38.62 -12.86 13.90
N PRO A 316 -37.64 -13.80 13.92
CA PRO A 316 -36.97 -14.26 15.14
C PRO A 316 -36.05 -13.17 15.70
N LYS A 317 -36.06 -12.95 17.02
CA LYS A 317 -35.29 -11.91 17.77
C LYS A 317 -33.77 -11.87 17.49
N GLU A 318 -33.20 -12.94 16.95
CA GLU A 318 -31.77 -13.04 16.60
C GLU A 318 -31.45 -12.35 15.25
N VAL A 319 -32.46 -12.19 14.39
CA VAL A 319 -32.36 -11.53 13.07
C VAL A 319 -32.38 -10.00 13.24
N GLU A 320 -33.22 -9.46 14.13
CA GLU A 320 -33.27 -8.02 14.45
C GLU A 320 -31.93 -7.45 14.95
N ALA A 321 -31.17 -8.25 15.72
CA ALA A 321 -29.86 -7.83 16.23
C ALA A 321 -28.80 -7.73 15.10
N LYS A 322 -28.86 -8.65 14.13
CA LYS A 322 -27.98 -8.62 12.94
C LYS A 322 -28.43 -7.56 11.92
N GLU A 323 -29.73 -7.33 11.79
CA GLU A 323 -30.31 -6.25 10.98
C GLU A 323 -29.82 -4.87 11.45
N LYS A 324 -29.91 -4.59 12.76
CA LYS A 324 -29.45 -3.30 13.31
C LYS A 324 -27.94 -3.07 13.10
N ALA A 325 -27.12 -4.11 13.28
CA ALA A 325 -25.67 -4.01 13.09
C ALA A 325 -25.31 -3.75 11.62
N ALA A 326 -25.93 -4.46 10.67
CA ALA A 326 -25.70 -4.27 9.24
C ALA A 326 -26.17 -2.87 8.76
N GLN A 327 -27.28 -2.37 9.33
CA GLN A 327 -27.81 -1.04 9.04
C GLN A 327 -26.89 0.09 9.51
N GLU A 328 -26.33 -0.02 10.71
CA GLU A 328 -25.41 0.98 11.26
C GLU A 328 -24.10 1.03 10.46
N GLU A 329 -23.63 -0.13 9.99
CA GLU A 329 -22.42 -0.25 9.19
C GLU A 329 -22.63 0.26 7.75
N ALA A 330 -23.81 0.03 7.16
CA ALA A 330 -24.19 0.61 5.87
C ALA A 330 -24.35 2.14 5.95
N LYS A 331 -24.94 2.68 7.03
CA LYS A 331 -25.00 4.13 7.28
C LYS A 331 -23.60 4.75 7.36
N LYS A 332 -22.68 4.12 8.09
CA LYS A 332 -21.27 4.59 8.18
C LYS A 332 -20.54 4.52 6.84
N ALA A 333 -20.79 3.50 6.03
CA ALA A 333 -20.13 3.35 4.72
C ALA A 333 -20.55 4.42 3.69
N LEU A 334 -21.74 5.00 3.84
CA LEU A 334 -22.28 6.04 2.96
C LEU A 334 -22.00 7.48 3.46
N GLY A 335 -21.34 7.64 4.62
CA GLY A 335 -20.88 8.96 5.10
C GLY A 335 -21.99 9.93 5.53
N VAL A 336 -23.20 9.44 5.85
CA VAL A 336 -24.28 10.30 6.34
C VAL A 336 -24.23 10.38 7.86
N THR A 337 -23.60 11.41 8.39
CA THR A 337 -23.79 11.84 9.78
C THR A 337 -25.10 12.62 9.85
N GLU A 338 -26.15 12.05 10.45
CA GLU A 338 -27.32 12.82 10.85
C GLU A 338 -26.89 13.79 11.98
N GLU A 339 -26.83 15.09 11.67
CA GLU A 339 -26.96 16.13 12.69
C GLU A 339 -28.34 15.95 13.34
N SER A 340 -28.36 15.40 14.55
CA SER A 340 -29.54 15.35 15.38
C SER A 340 -29.93 16.77 15.78
N LYS A 341 -30.90 17.36 15.07
CA LYS A 341 -31.73 18.44 15.63
C LYS A 341 -32.64 17.82 16.68
N GLU A 342 -32.43 18.20 17.94
CA GLU A 342 -33.40 17.96 19.01
C GLU A 342 -34.75 18.60 18.65
N PRO A 343 -35.89 17.95 18.96
CA PRO A 343 -37.20 18.59 18.84
C PRO A 343 -37.43 19.55 20.02
N GLU A 344 -37.65 20.83 19.74
CA GLU A 344 -38.26 21.77 20.69
C GLU A 344 -39.73 21.37 20.92
N GLU A 345 -40.08 21.03 22.16
CA GLU A 345 -41.47 20.99 22.61
C GLU A 345 -42.00 22.42 22.86
N PRO A 346 -43.28 22.71 22.55
CA PRO A 346 -43.87 24.02 22.73
C PRO A 346 -44.22 24.28 24.19
N LYS A 347 -43.78 25.42 24.73
CA LYS A 347 -44.22 25.94 26.04
C LYS A 347 -45.56 26.68 25.89
N GLU A 348 -46.60 26.17 26.55
CA GLU A 348 -47.78 26.98 26.93
C GLU A 348 -47.54 27.64 28.28
N GLU A 349 -47.87 28.94 28.34
CA GLU A 349 -47.89 29.77 29.54
C GLU A 349 -49.07 29.43 30.45
N GLY A 350 -48.83 29.45 31.76
CA GLY A 350 -49.86 29.35 32.79
C GLY A 350 -49.29 29.72 34.16
N THR A 351 -49.28 31.02 34.45
CA THR A 351 -49.02 31.62 35.77
C THR A 351 -49.99 31.12 36.84
N THR A 352 -49.52 30.87 38.07
CA THR A 352 -49.82 31.70 39.28
C THR A 352 -49.21 31.11 40.56
N GLU A 353 -48.60 32.02 41.34
CA GLU A 353 -48.57 32.12 42.82
C GLU A 353 -47.93 30.97 43.63
N ALA A 354 -46.71 31.17 44.16
CA ALA A 354 -46.38 31.86 45.42
C ALA A 354 -46.73 31.06 46.69
N SER A 355 -45.69 30.60 47.40
CA SER A 355 -45.40 31.02 48.80
C SER A 355 -44.45 30.06 49.52
N SER A 356 -43.43 30.69 50.12
CA SER A 356 -42.78 30.40 51.42
C SER A 356 -42.15 29.02 51.65
N ALA A 357 -40.81 28.97 51.70
CA ALA A 357 -40.01 29.08 52.93
C ALA A 357 -39.78 27.68 53.56
N THR A 358 -38.63 27.29 54.12
CA THR A 358 -37.55 28.04 54.76
C THR A 358 -36.40 27.04 54.97
N GLY A 359 -35.16 27.50 54.84
CA GLY A 359 -34.01 27.08 55.66
C GLY A 359 -33.47 25.67 55.41
N ASP A 360 -32.19 25.39 55.64
CA ASP A 360 -31.08 26.21 56.12
C ASP A 360 -29.83 25.36 55.83
N ARG A 361 -28.71 26.03 55.50
CA ARG A 361 -27.31 25.63 55.80
C ARG A 361 -26.79 24.23 55.40
N ALA A 362 -25.54 24.05 55.01
CA ALA A 362 -24.39 24.92 54.84
C ALA A 362 -23.29 24.11 54.12
N GLN A 363 -22.51 24.84 53.32
CA GLN A 363 -21.04 24.86 53.32
C GLN A 363 -20.26 23.57 52.95
N THR A 364 -19.58 23.62 51.79
CA THR A 364 -18.10 23.80 51.63
C THR A 364 -17.32 22.50 51.79
N ALA A 365 -16.27 22.19 51.06
CA ALA A 365 -15.48 22.82 50.01
C ALA A 365 -14.57 21.72 49.42
N ASP A 366 -13.98 21.98 48.26
CA ASP A 366 -12.61 21.67 47.78
C ASP A 366 -11.88 20.43 48.36
N ASP A 367 -11.11 19.63 47.61
CA ASP A 367 -10.28 19.96 46.46
C ASP A 367 -9.60 18.68 45.91
N GLN A 368 -9.06 18.82 44.69
CA GLN A 368 -7.82 18.22 44.18
C GLN A 368 -7.71 16.70 43.85
N ASN A 369 -7.83 16.46 42.54
CA ASN A 369 -6.76 16.02 41.61
C ASN A 369 -5.93 14.76 41.96
N GLN A 370 -6.01 13.74 41.08
CA GLN A 370 -4.96 12.73 40.92
C GLN A 370 -4.70 12.35 39.44
N PRO A 371 -3.45 12.00 39.08
CA PRO A 371 -2.99 11.77 37.72
C PRO A 371 -2.80 10.28 37.33
N VAL A 372 -2.45 10.10 36.05
CA VAL A 372 -2.22 8.89 35.23
C VAL A 372 -1.19 7.90 35.81
N PRO A 373 -1.31 6.57 35.57
CA PRO A 373 -0.25 5.60 35.88
C PRO A 373 0.58 5.15 34.65
N GLU A 374 1.89 5.02 34.87
CA GLU A 374 2.91 4.32 34.04
C GLU A 374 3.09 2.83 34.45
N PRO A 375 3.72 1.99 33.61
CA PRO A 375 3.78 0.52 33.79
C PRO A 375 5.00 0.04 34.60
N PRO A 376 4.97 -1.17 35.21
CA PRO A 376 6.07 -1.68 36.01
C PRO A 376 7.13 -2.49 35.23
N ALA A 377 8.35 -2.45 35.74
CA ALA A 377 9.56 -3.12 35.28
C ALA A 377 9.89 -4.43 36.05
N ASP A 378 10.80 -5.23 35.47
CA ASP A 378 11.33 -6.53 35.88
C ASP A 378 11.97 -6.60 37.29
N ASP A 379 11.92 -7.79 37.91
CA ASP A 379 12.79 -8.21 39.02
C ASP A 379 13.33 -9.65 38.78
N PRO A 380 14.63 -9.95 39.00
CA PRO A 380 15.27 -11.18 38.59
C PRO A 380 15.49 -12.16 39.76
N SER A 381 15.09 -13.43 39.59
CA SER A 381 15.62 -14.52 40.42
C SER A 381 15.31 -15.90 39.83
N ARG A 382 16.36 -16.62 39.40
CA ARG A 382 16.51 -18.08 39.58
C ARG A 382 17.89 -18.56 39.15
N GLN A 383 18.55 -19.25 40.06
CA GLN A 383 19.89 -19.79 39.94
C GLN A 383 19.84 -21.30 40.25
N VAL A 384 20.58 -22.07 39.44
CA VAL A 384 21.24 -23.38 39.66
C VAL A 384 20.39 -24.64 39.95
N VAL A 385 20.55 -25.66 39.08
CA VAL A 385 20.91 -27.05 39.46
C VAL A 385 21.65 -27.73 38.31
N ASP A 386 22.73 -28.41 38.66
CA ASP A 386 23.71 -29.13 37.83
C ASP A 386 23.69 -30.59 38.33
N GLU A 387 23.64 -31.60 37.47
CA GLU A 387 24.22 -32.92 37.78
C GLU A 387 24.42 -33.80 36.52
N ALA A 388 25.58 -34.45 36.50
CA ALA A 388 26.16 -35.21 35.41
C ALA A 388 25.88 -36.72 35.55
N ASP A 389 25.93 -37.46 34.45
CA ASP A 389 26.25 -38.89 34.51
C ASP A 389 27.13 -39.39 33.35
N LYS A 390 27.94 -40.39 33.65
CA LYS A 390 29.19 -40.81 32.98
C LYS A 390 29.04 -42.09 32.12
N ARG A 391 29.65 -42.08 30.92
CA ARG A 391 30.53 -43.13 30.27
C ARG A 391 29.98 -44.54 29.93
N PRO A 392 30.69 -45.42 29.17
CA PRO A 392 31.83 -45.28 28.23
C PRO A 392 31.73 -46.08 26.88
N LEU A 393 32.81 -45.93 26.08
CA LEU A 393 33.30 -46.56 24.83
C LEU A 393 33.40 -48.11 24.76
N ILE A 394 33.25 -48.67 23.53
CA ILE A 394 33.90 -49.89 22.94
C ILE A 394 33.91 -49.68 21.40
N ALA A 395 35.03 -49.46 20.68
CA ALA A 395 36.16 -50.31 20.22
C ALA A 395 35.93 -51.09 18.90
N ASP A 396 36.73 -50.67 17.90
CA ASP A 396 37.27 -51.27 16.66
C ASP A 396 36.93 -52.71 16.23
N THR A 397 36.71 -52.88 14.92
CA THR A 397 37.38 -53.91 14.11
C THR A 397 37.57 -53.45 12.66
N ASP A 398 38.83 -53.44 12.24
CA ASP A 398 39.30 -53.47 10.86
C ASP A 398 38.79 -54.71 10.10
N ILE A 399 38.60 -54.60 8.78
CA ILE A 399 39.15 -55.53 7.78
C ILE A 399 39.28 -54.81 6.43
N SER A 400 40.43 -55.08 5.84
CA SER A 400 41.09 -54.50 4.71
C SER A 400 40.73 -55.12 3.35
N ASP A 401 40.82 -54.29 2.31
CA ASP A 401 41.57 -54.53 1.06
C ASP A 401 40.96 -55.28 -0.15
N SER A 402 41.33 -54.72 -1.31
CA SER A 402 41.42 -55.27 -2.67
C SER A 402 40.13 -55.47 -3.48
N SER A 403 40.06 -55.32 -4.80
CA SER A 403 40.80 -54.63 -5.87
C SER A 403 40.18 -55.11 -7.20
N LYS A 404 40.08 -54.25 -8.23
CA LYS A 404 40.01 -54.61 -9.68
C LYS A 404 38.77 -55.42 -10.13
N SER A 405 38.27 -55.41 -11.37
CA SER A 405 38.49 -54.71 -12.65
C SER A 405 37.43 -55.27 -13.63
N SER A 406 37.09 -54.51 -14.68
CA SER A 406 36.56 -54.96 -16.01
C SER A 406 35.22 -55.72 -16.04
N ASP A 407 34.33 -55.64 -17.03
CA ASP A 407 34.40 -55.21 -18.43
C ASP A 407 32.97 -55.06 -19.02
N GLN A 408 32.86 -54.20 -20.04
CA GLN A 408 31.98 -54.24 -21.24
C GLN A 408 30.49 -54.68 -21.19
N SER A 409 29.58 -53.81 -21.68
CA SER A 409 29.06 -53.87 -23.08
C SER A 409 27.93 -52.84 -23.35
N GLU A 410 28.16 -51.97 -24.33
CA GLU A 410 27.21 -51.17 -25.14
C GLU A 410 26.51 -52.06 -26.20
N PRO A 411 25.68 -51.55 -27.15
CA PRO A 411 24.62 -50.51 -27.09
C PRO A 411 23.32 -51.00 -27.79
N GLY A 412 22.30 -50.13 -27.89
CA GLY A 412 21.12 -50.38 -28.72
C GLY A 412 20.41 -49.10 -29.14
N ASP A 413 20.73 -48.62 -30.35
CA ASP A 413 19.92 -47.71 -31.16
C ASP A 413 18.52 -48.31 -31.43
N ASP A 414 17.48 -47.47 -31.41
CA ASP A 414 16.36 -47.65 -32.33
C ASP A 414 15.69 -46.30 -32.65
N LYS A 415 15.99 -45.83 -33.87
CA LYS A 415 15.22 -45.05 -34.86
C LYS A 415 14.33 -43.87 -34.47
#